data_AF-A0A366AY10-F1
#
_entry.id   AF-A0A366AY10-F1
#
_cell.length_a   1.000
_cell.length_b   1.000
_cell.length_c   1.000
_cell.angle_alpha   90.00
_cell.angle_beta   90.00
_cell.angle_gamma   90.00
#
_symmetry.space_group_name_H-M   'P 1'
#
loop_
_entity.id
_entity.type
_entity.pdbx_description
1 polymer ?
#
loop_
_entity_poly.entity_id
_entity_poly.type
_entity_poly.pdbx_seq_one_letter_code
_entity_poly.pdbx_strand_id
1 'polypeptide(L)'
;MTIKAHKIFIPLFLLIVFCQLYVPSFRINMFIQLVAILVILLLDDTVLTKGIVNKITPLLLIFGLGMFTSIFHEFKLIHFIKDITHFLKPILGLMLGYFIFKKMEFNVFVKVVILAGFASALLHFCLIFIFGNLSSESINDIRNSFGKDNFLELFSLLFALFYGKFQHEPLFKSKVLKNIILLVLVVSNTLYFSRTMVIVFVVALLSIYGFTKINAKTIRFFLVSIALIAVFYAYLFSIKLDRNAAGVESFLYKVKIAPSEVFSTKINRENHKDLWDHWRGYEVKRAFALMNESKSSYVIGTGFGSLIDLKFKAPLDLKGIRYISETHNGYIYIFYKTGIVGLLLLLYFLKKLHSYVYREYTFANQFIGLTGMVFFFTTLTITGIYNPKDVIIIILGGLIAVSHNNNATRSTLK
;
A
#
# COMPACT_ATOMS: atom_id res chain seq x y z
N MET A 1 -26.04 -20.17 11.74
CA MET A 1 -24.57 -20.35 11.81
C MET A 1 -23.78 -19.03 11.81
N THR A 2 -24.39 -17.90 11.42
CA THR A 2 -23.78 -16.55 11.33
C THR A 2 -23.25 -15.98 12.65
N ILE A 3 -23.95 -16.16 13.78
CA ILE A 3 -23.57 -15.57 15.08
C ILE A 3 -22.26 -16.17 15.65
N LYS A 4 -21.93 -17.44 15.34
CA LYS A 4 -20.66 -18.06 15.77
C LYS A 4 -19.47 -17.61 14.90
N ALA A 5 -19.69 -17.35 13.61
CA ALA A 5 -18.65 -16.92 12.68
C ALA A 5 -18.06 -15.53 13.04
N HIS A 6 -18.89 -14.58 13.46
CA HIS A 6 -18.41 -13.25 13.88
C HIS A 6 -17.45 -13.29 15.06
N LYS A 7 -17.69 -14.19 16.03
CA LYS A 7 -16.85 -14.34 17.23
C LYS A 7 -15.44 -14.85 16.93
N ILE A 8 -15.25 -15.52 15.80
CA ILE A 8 -13.95 -16.08 15.39
C ILE A 8 -13.28 -15.17 14.36
N PHE A 9 -14.00 -14.76 13.32
CA PHE A 9 -13.42 -14.06 12.18
C PHE A 9 -13.04 -12.60 12.47
N ILE A 10 -13.76 -11.90 13.36
CA ILE A 10 -13.40 -10.52 13.72
C ILE A 10 -12.10 -10.49 14.55
N PRO A 11 -11.94 -11.28 15.63
CA PRO A 11 -10.66 -11.36 16.34
C PRO A 11 -9.52 -11.82 15.43
N LEU A 12 -9.77 -12.77 14.53
CA LEU A 12 -8.77 -13.22 13.57
C LEU A 12 -8.34 -12.09 12.63
N PHE A 13 -9.27 -11.30 12.10
CA PHE A 13 -8.95 -10.11 11.30
C PHE A 13 -8.10 -9.11 12.07
N LEU A 14 -8.49 -8.78 13.30
CA LEU A 14 -7.75 -7.85 14.15
C LEU A 14 -6.33 -8.37 14.42
N LEU A 15 -6.19 -9.65 14.77
CA LEU A 15 -4.89 -10.29 14.97
C LEU A 15 -4.00 -10.15 13.74
N ILE A 16 -4.51 -10.52 12.56
CA ILE A 16 -3.74 -10.46 11.31
C ILE A 16 -3.29 -9.02 11.01
N VAL A 17 -4.21 -8.05 11.08
CA VAL A 17 -3.92 -6.65 10.77
C VAL A 17 -2.92 -6.05 11.77
N PHE A 18 -3.07 -6.31 13.07
CA PHE A 18 -2.14 -5.80 14.07
C PHE A 18 -0.77 -6.48 14.03
N CYS A 19 -0.71 -7.79 13.82
CA CYS A 19 0.56 -8.47 13.57
C CYS A 19 1.26 -7.86 12.35
N GLN A 20 0.52 -7.63 11.27
CA GLN A 20 1.05 -7.07 10.03
C GLN A 20 1.65 -5.66 10.20
N LEU A 21 1.09 -4.83 11.09
CA LEU A 21 1.57 -3.47 11.35
C LEU A 21 2.74 -3.43 12.35
N TYR A 22 2.63 -4.21 13.43
CA TYR A 22 3.46 -4.05 14.62
C TYR A 22 4.51 -5.14 14.82
N VAL A 23 4.36 -6.33 14.21
CA VAL A 23 5.39 -7.38 14.26
C VAL A 23 6.42 -7.11 13.16
N PRO A 24 7.70 -6.82 13.50
CA PRO A 24 8.71 -6.48 12.49
C PRO A 24 9.05 -7.64 11.55
N SER A 25 8.85 -8.88 12.03
CA SER A 25 9.21 -10.07 11.27
C SER A 25 8.18 -10.39 10.20
N PHE A 26 8.54 -10.08 8.96
CA PHE A 26 7.77 -10.42 7.78
C PHE A 26 7.45 -11.94 7.68
N ARG A 27 8.40 -12.80 8.06
CA ARG A 27 8.22 -14.27 8.00
C ARG A 27 7.13 -14.75 8.95
N ILE A 28 7.09 -14.17 10.16
CA ILE A 28 6.05 -14.48 11.16
C ILE A 28 4.68 -14.04 10.64
N ASN A 29 4.59 -12.84 10.06
CA ASN A 29 3.34 -12.34 9.48
C ASN A 29 2.81 -13.26 8.37
N MET A 30 3.69 -13.74 7.48
CA MET A 30 3.32 -14.70 6.44
C MET A 30 2.84 -16.03 7.02
N PHE A 31 3.51 -16.55 8.04
CA PHE A 31 3.10 -17.79 8.71
C PHE A 31 1.72 -17.64 9.36
N ILE A 32 1.48 -16.55 10.08
CA ILE A 32 0.17 -16.25 10.68
C ILE A 32 -0.92 -16.18 9.61
N GLN A 33 -0.66 -15.54 8.47
CA GLN A 33 -1.61 -15.46 7.36
C GLN A 33 -1.93 -16.84 6.76
N LEU A 34 -0.92 -17.69 6.56
CA LEU A 34 -1.12 -19.06 6.06
C LEU A 34 -1.95 -19.89 7.04
N VAL A 35 -1.58 -19.88 8.32
CA VAL A 35 -2.34 -20.59 9.38
C VAL A 35 -3.77 -20.08 9.44
N ALA A 36 -3.99 -18.77 9.35
CA ALA A 36 -5.33 -18.20 9.35
C ALA A 36 -6.18 -18.67 8.16
N ILE A 37 -5.62 -18.76 6.95
CA ILE A 37 -6.32 -19.33 5.79
C ILE A 37 -6.67 -20.79 6.05
N LEU A 38 -5.73 -21.59 6.53
CA LEU A 38 -5.97 -23.01 6.84
C LEU A 38 -7.08 -23.17 7.87
N VAL A 39 -7.06 -22.39 8.95
CA VAL A 39 -8.12 -22.40 9.98
C VAL A 39 -9.47 -22.04 9.37
N ILE A 40 -9.55 -21.02 8.51
CA ILE A 40 -10.80 -20.65 7.84
C ILE A 40 -11.31 -21.79 6.94
N LEU A 41 -10.43 -22.42 6.17
CA LEU A 41 -10.79 -23.54 5.28
C LEU A 41 -11.22 -24.80 6.05
N LEU A 42 -10.68 -25.02 7.25
CA LEU A 42 -11.07 -26.15 8.13
C LEU A 42 -12.39 -25.89 8.87
N LEU A 43 -12.67 -24.64 9.23
CA LEU A 43 -13.86 -24.25 9.98
C LEU A 43 -15.08 -23.97 9.09
N ASP A 44 -14.87 -23.73 7.80
CA ASP A 44 -15.91 -23.30 6.88
C ASP A 44 -15.72 -23.94 5.49
N ASP A 45 -16.81 -24.42 4.90
CA ASP A 45 -16.87 -24.96 3.53
C ASP A 45 -16.77 -23.85 2.47
N THR A 46 -15.75 -22.99 2.62
CA THR A 46 -15.55 -21.80 1.81
C THR A 46 -15.00 -22.16 0.44
N VAL A 47 -15.92 -22.33 -0.52
CA VAL A 47 -15.53 -22.53 -1.92
C VAL A 47 -15.06 -21.21 -2.56
N LEU A 48 -13.94 -21.29 -3.27
CA LEU A 48 -13.42 -20.24 -4.14
C LEU A 48 -14.39 -19.98 -5.29
N THR A 49 -14.93 -18.76 -5.35
CA THR A 49 -15.80 -18.36 -6.45
C THR A 49 -14.96 -18.02 -7.69
N LYS A 50 -15.50 -18.25 -8.90
CA LYS A 50 -14.85 -17.81 -10.16
C LYS A 50 -14.52 -16.30 -10.12
N GLY A 51 -15.34 -15.51 -9.45
CA GLY A 51 -15.14 -14.07 -9.25
C GLY A 51 -13.84 -13.74 -8.53
N ILE A 52 -13.56 -14.37 -7.39
CA ILE A 52 -12.34 -14.09 -6.62
C ILE A 52 -11.08 -14.63 -7.31
N VAL A 53 -11.17 -15.83 -7.91
CA VAL A 53 -10.07 -16.43 -8.68
C VAL A 53 -9.62 -15.47 -9.78
N ASN A 54 -10.57 -14.97 -10.58
CA ASN A 54 -10.29 -14.01 -11.65
C ASN A 54 -9.62 -12.71 -11.16
N LYS A 55 -9.84 -12.29 -9.91
CA LYS A 55 -9.22 -11.07 -9.34
C LYS A 55 -7.78 -11.32 -8.92
N ILE A 56 -7.49 -12.52 -8.44
CA ILE A 56 -6.16 -12.93 -7.97
C ILE A 56 -5.28 -13.43 -9.13
N THR A 57 -5.86 -13.92 -10.24
CA THR A 57 -5.11 -14.47 -11.38
C THR A 57 -3.91 -13.64 -11.83
N PRO A 58 -3.99 -12.30 -12.00
CA PRO A 58 -2.81 -11.53 -12.40
C PRO A 58 -1.66 -11.63 -11.39
N LEU A 59 -1.95 -11.66 -10.08
CA LEU A 59 -0.94 -11.82 -9.03
C LEU A 59 -0.35 -13.23 -9.02
N LEU A 60 -1.18 -14.26 -9.23
CA LEU A 60 -0.70 -15.64 -9.38
C LEU A 60 0.20 -15.80 -10.60
N LEU A 61 -0.11 -15.13 -11.72
CA LEU A 61 0.74 -15.15 -12.91
C LEU A 61 2.08 -14.43 -12.66
N ILE A 62 2.09 -13.29 -11.97
CA ILE A 62 3.36 -12.64 -11.55
C ILE A 62 4.18 -13.58 -10.67
N PHE A 63 3.54 -14.22 -9.69
CA PHE A 63 4.20 -15.20 -8.83
C PHE A 63 4.79 -16.37 -9.64
N GLY A 64 3.98 -16.95 -10.53
CA GLY A 64 4.40 -18.06 -11.41
C GLY A 64 5.55 -17.68 -12.34
N LEU A 65 5.55 -16.48 -12.91
CA LEU A 65 6.65 -15.97 -13.73
C LEU A 65 7.95 -15.86 -12.93
N GLY A 66 7.90 -15.32 -11.71
CA GLY A 66 9.08 -15.23 -10.85
C GLY A 66 9.66 -16.60 -10.51
N MET A 67 8.80 -17.57 -10.20
CA MET A 67 9.18 -18.98 -9.96
C MET A 67 9.77 -19.64 -11.21
N PHE A 68 9.16 -19.44 -12.38
CA PHE A 68 9.62 -20.01 -13.64
C PHE A 68 11.01 -19.48 -14.02
N THR A 69 11.20 -18.16 -13.97
CA THR A 69 12.48 -17.53 -14.32
C THR A 69 13.60 -17.95 -13.37
N SER A 70 13.28 -18.24 -12.10
CA SER A 70 14.24 -18.78 -11.13
C SER A 70 14.83 -20.13 -11.54
N ILE A 71 14.15 -20.95 -12.33
CA ILE A 71 14.67 -22.27 -12.75
C ILE A 71 15.95 -22.11 -13.59
N PHE A 72 16.14 -20.96 -14.23
CA PHE A 72 17.28 -20.66 -15.10
C PHE A 72 18.44 -19.97 -14.38
N HIS A 73 18.36 -19.75 -13.07
CA HIS A 73 19.37 -19.00 -12.32
C HIS A 73 19.73 -19.71 -11.01
N GLU A 74 21.00 -19.59 -10.61
CA GLU A 74 21.46 -20.06 -9.31
C GLU A 74 21.33 -18.94 -8.26
N PHE A 75 20.77 -19.28 -7.09
CA PHE A 75 20.64 -18.35 -5.99
C PHE A 75 20.70 -19.08 -4.65
N LYS A 76 21.01 -18.33 -3.58
CA LYS A 76 20.92 -18.87 -2.23
C LYS A 76 19.45 -19.08 -1.85
N LEU A 77 19.15 -20.25 -1.31
CA LEU A 77 17.81 -20.66 -0.89
C LEU A 77 17.10 -19.61 -0.01
N ILE A 78 17.85 -18.93 0.87
CA ILE A 78 17.28 -17.92 1.75
C ILE A 78 16.70 -16.70 1.01
N HIS A 79 17.31 -16.28 -0.10
CA HIS A 79 16.80 -15.16 -0.91
C HIS A 79 15.61 -15.60 -1.75
N PHE A 80 15.63 -16.84 -2.25
CA PHE A 80 14.50 -17.43 -2.95
C PHE A 80 13.26 -17.53 -2.07
N ILE A 81 13.40 -18.08 -0.86
CA ILE A 81 12.30 -18.14 0.13
C ILE A 81 11.82 -16.72 0.50
N LYS A 82 12.73 -15.74 0.60
CA LYS A 82 12.36 -14.34 0.84
C LYS A 82 11.44 -13.83 -0.29
N ASP A 83 11.80 -14.02 -1.55
CA ASP A 83 10.96 -13.54 -2.65
C ASP A 83 9.63 -14.30 -2.77
N ILE A 84 9.63 -15.63 -2.59
CA ILE A 84 8.38 -16.42 -2.53
C ILE A 84 7.43 -15.81 -1.51
N THR A 85 7.93 -15.53 -0.30
CA THR A 85 7.09 -14.98 0.77
C THR A 85 6.59 -13.57 0.43
N HIS A 86 7.42 -12.70 -0.17
CA HIS A 86 7.01 -11.35 -0.58
C HIS A 86 5.94 -11.39 -1.67
N PHE A 87 6.12 -12.23 -2.69
CA PHE A 87 5.18 -12.28 -3.82
C PHE A 87 3.88 -13.03 -3.51
N LEU A 88 3.91 -13.96 -2.55
CA LEU A 88 2.72 -14.68 -2.10
C LEU A 88 1.86 -13.81 -1.16
N LYS A 89 2.46 -12.88 -0.41
CA LYS A 89 1.76 -12.00 0.55
C LYS A 89 0.49 -11.34 0.00
N PRO A 90 0.50 -10.59 -1.12
CA PRO A 90 -0.70 -9.92 -1.59
C PRO A 90 -1.80 -10.90 -2.02
N ILE A 91 -1.46 -12.11 -2.44
CA ILE A 91 -2.42 -13.18 -2.77
C ILE A 91 -3.12 -13.63 -1.48
N LEU A 92 -2.36 -13.97 -0.44
CA LEU A 92 -2.91 -14.42 0.84
C LEU A 92 -3.74 -13.32 1.51
N GLY A 93 -3.23 -12.09 1.53
CA GLY A 93 -3.93 -10.95 2.14
C GLY A 93 -5.30 -10.70 1.49
N LEU A 94 -5.37 -10.73 0.16
CA LEU A 94 -6.63 -10.57 -0.58
C LEU A 94 -7.59 -11.74 -0.29
N MET A 95 -7.10 -12.98 -0.28
CA MET A 95 -7.89 -14.17 0.08
C MET A 95 -8.44 -14.10 1.50
N LEU A 96 -7.61 -13.73 2.48
CA LEU A 96 -7.98 -13.61 3.89
C LEU A 96 -9.11 -12.61 4.08
N GLY A 97 -8.93 -11.39 3.55
CA GLY A 97 -9.97 -10.36 3.62
C GLY A 97 -11.27 -10.82 2.98
N TYR A 98 -11.17 -11.48 1.82
CA TYR A 98 -12.34 -12.00 1.12
C TYR A 98 -13.08 -13.05 1.96
N PHE A 99 -12.39 -14.08 2.44
CA PHE A 99 -13.03 -15.17 3.19
C PHE A 99 -13.62 -14.71 4.52
N ILE A 100 -12.91 -13.86 5.27
CA ILE A 100 -13.39 -13.31 6.54
C ILE A 100 -14.70 -12.55 6.36
N PHE A 101 -14.79 -11.70 5.35
CA PHE A 101 -15.94 -10.79 5.18
C PHE A 101 -17.01 -11.30 4.20
N LYS A 102 -16.78 -12.41 3.47
CA LYS A 102 -17.77 -13.01 2.54
C LYS A 102 -19.11 -13.28 3.19
N LYS A 103 -19.16 -13.60 4.47
CA LYS A 103 -20.39 -13.91 5.21
C LYS A 103 -20.81 -12.79 6.18
N MET A 104 -20.17 -11.63 6.11
CA MET A 104 -20.47 -10.50 6.99
C MET A 104 -21.32 -9.45 6.29
N GLU A 105 -22.17 -8.81 7.09
CA GLU A 105 -22.91 -7.63 6.68
C GLU A 105 -21.97 -6.45 6.38
N PHE A 106 -22.34 -5.61 5.42
CA PHE A 106 -21.54 -4.47 4.98
C PHE A 106 -21.23 -3.48 6.12
N ASN A 107 -22.23 -3.16 6.94
CA ASN A 107 -22.09 -2.26 8.08
C ASN A 107 -21.09 -2.82 9.12
N VAL A 108 -21.11 -4.13 9.39
CA VAL A 108 -20.17 -4.80 10.30
C VAL A 108 -18.75 -4.72 9.76
N PHE A 109 -18.55 -5.00 8.46
CA PHE A 109 -17.24 -4.86 7.81
C PHE A 109 -16.68 -3.44 7.98
N VAL A 110 -17.46 -2.41 7.62
CA VAL A 110 -17.01 -1.01 7.73
C VAL A 110 -16.70 -0.65 9.19
N LYS A 111 -17.57 -1.06 10.12
CA LYS A 111 -17.39 -0.77 11.55
C LYS A 111 -16.14 -1.42 12.11
N VAL A 112 -15.85 -2.68 11.76
CA VAL A 112 -14.63 -3.39 12.18
C VAL A 112 -13.38 -2.69 11.65
N VAL A 113 -13.36 -2.27 10.38
CA VAL A 113 -12.21 -1.51 9.82
C VAL A 113 -12.02 -0.18 10.56
N ILE A 114 -13.10 0.57 10.81
CA ILE A 114 -13.01 1.85 11.54
C ILE A 114 -12.49 1.64 12.97
N LEU A 115 -13.01 0.65 13.69
CA LEU A 115 -12.59 0.36 15.06
C LEU A 115 -11.16 -0.17 15.13
N ALA A 116 -10.71 -0.96 14.15
CA ALA A 116 -9.33 -1.41 14.06
C ALA A 116 -8.35 -0.23 13.90
N GLY A 117 -8.65 0.72 13.01
CA GLY A 117 -7.84 1.93 12.87
C GLY A 117 -7.93 2.85 14.09
N PHE A 118 -9.10 2.96 14.73
CA PHE A 118 -9.22 3.72 15.97
C PHE A 118 -8.34 3.14 17.08
N ALA A 119 -8.36 1.81 17.27
CA ALA A 119 -7.48 1.13 18.21
C ALA A 119 -5.99 1.31 17.85
N SER A 120 -5.65 1.26 16.56
CA SER A 120 -4.30 1.58 16.09
C SER A 120 -3.87 3.01 16.43
N ALA A 121 -4.75 4.00 16.23
CA ALA A 121 -4.47 5.39 16.56
C ALA A 121 -4.25 5.61 18.06
N LEU A 122 -5.01 4.90 18.91
CA LEU A 122 -4.77 4.92 20.36
C LEU A 122 -3.40 4.32 20.71
N LEU A 123 -3.00 3.21 20.08
CA LEU A 123 -1.66 2.64 20.25
C LEU A 123 -0.57 3.62 19.81
N HIS A 124 -0.76 4.30 18.68
CA HIS A 124 0.17 5.33 18.20
C HIS A 124 0.33 6.48 19.19
N PHE A 125 -0.78 6.97 19.77
CA PHE A 125 -0.72 7.97 20.84
C PHE A 125 -0.01 7.45 22.08
N CYS A 126 -0.29 6.23 22.54
CA CYS A 126 0.45 5.62 23.64
C CYS A 126 1.95 5.57 23.35
N LEU A 127 2.35 5.21 22.13
CA LEU A 127 3.76 5.20 21.74
C LEU A 127 4.40 6.59 21.82
N ILE A 128 3.73 7.63 21.29
CA ILE A 128 4.24 9.00 21.31
C ILE A 128 4.28 9.56 22.75
N PHE A 129 3.22 9.40 23.54
CA PHE A 129 3.13 10.05 24.85
C PHE A 129 3.92 9.33 25.94
N ILE A 130 4.10 8.01 25.85
CA ILE A 130 4.85 7.24 26.85
C ILE A 130 6.35 7.24 26.53
N PHE A 131 6.72 7.14 25.26
CA PHE A 131 8.11 6.95 24.84
C PHE A 131 8.70 8.13 24.09
N GLY A 132 7.89 9.10 23.64
CA GLY A 132 8.34 10.26 22.88
C GLY A 132 8.79 11.42 23.76
N ASN A 133 10.01 11.89 23.53
CA ASN A 133 10.47 13.15 24.10
C ASN A 133 10.20 14.31 23.13
N LEU A 134 8.96 14.81 23.15
CA LEU A 134 8.44 15.84 22.24
C LEU A 134 9.20 17.19 22.31
N SER A 135 9.97 17.45 23.37
CA SER A 135 10.68 18.73 23.57
C SER A 135 12.08 18.76 22.97
N SER A 136 12.69 17.61 22.65
CA SER A 136 14.08 17.53 22.17
C SER A 136 14.26 16.86 20.80
N GLU A 137 13.22 16.22 20.27
CA GLU A 137 13.30 15.45 19.02
C GLU A 137 12.86 16.26 17.80
N SER A 138 13.61 16.15 16.68
CA SER A 138 13.15 16.70 15.41
C SER A 138 11.96 15.90 14.88
N ILE A 139 11.15 16.49 13.98
CA ILE A 139 10.06 15.78 13.29
C ILE A 139 10.58 14.49 12.62
N ASN A 140 11.83 14.48 12.17
CA ASN A 140 12.41 13.30 11.55
C ASN A 140 12.70 12.18 12.57
N ASP A 141 13.08 12.55 13.79
CA ASP A 141 13.40 11.61 14.88
C ASP A 141 12.11 10.97 15.41
N ILE A 142 11.07 11.77 15.65
CA ILE A 142 9.72 11.29 16.02
C ILE A 142 9.23 10.25 15.00
N ARG A 143 9.41 10.52 13.71
CA ARG A 143 8.98 9.60 12.63
C ARG A 143 9.81 8.32 12.55
N ASN A 144 11.10 8.38 12.89
CA ASN A 144 11.96 7.20 12.89
C ASN A 144 11.66 6.32 14.10
N SER A 145 11.31 6.91 15.24
CA SER A 145 11.02 6.21 16.50
C SER A 145 9.59 5.66 16.58
N PHE A 146 8.58 6.40 16.11
CA PHE A 146 7.16 6.08 16.36
C PHE A 146 6.36 5.65 15.11
N GLY A 147 7.00 5.67 13.94
CA GLY A 147 6.42 5.20 12.68
C GLY A 147 6.28 6.30 11.63
N LYS A 148 6.37 5.88 10.36
CA LYS A 148 6.40 6.80 9.21
C LYS A 148 5.06 6.98 8.52
N ASP A 149 4.17 6.00 8.66
CA ASP A 149 2.80 5.97 8.12
C ASP A 149 1.99 4.84 8.75
N ASN A 150 0.66 4.93 8.59
CA ASN A 150 -0.26 3.85 8.89
C ASN A 150 -1.52 3.90 8.01
N PHE A 151 -1.55 3.07 6.97
CA PHE A 151 -2.66 3.06 6.02
C PHE A 151 -3.95 2.44 6.57
N LEU A 152 -3.92 1.67 7.67
CA LEU A 152 -5.13 1.24 8.36
C LEU A 152 -5.88 2.48 8.85
N GLU A 153 -5.20 3.34 9.60
CA GLU A 153 -5.78 4.55 10.18
C GLU A 153 -6.31 5.51 9.12
N LEU A 154 -5.61 5.63 8.00
CA LEU A 154 -6.06 6.45 6.87
C LEU A 154 -7.33 5.88 6.23
N PHE A 155 -7.37 4.58 5.96
CA PHE A 155 -8.58 3.96 5.40
C PHE A 155 -9.75 4.00 6.39
N SER A 156 -9.50 3.84 7.69
CA SER A 156 -10.51 3.99 8.74
C SER A 156 -11.06 5.42 8.79
N LEU A 157 -10.20 6.44 8.65
CA LEU A 157 -10.62 7.84 8.56
C LEU A 157 -11.51 8.06 7.32
N LEU A 158 -11.07 7.59 6.15
CA LEU A 158 -11.84 7.70 4.91
C LEU A 158 -13.19 6.97 5.00
N PHE A 159 -13.22 5.78 5.59
CA PHE A 159 -14.45 5.03 5.81
C PHE A 159 -15.40 5.81 6.72
N ALA A 160 -14.90 6.33 7.85
CA ALA A 160 -15.71 7.10 8.80
C ALA A 160 -16.24 8.42 8.23
N LEU A 161 -15.45 9.12 7.41
CA LEU A 161 -15.85 10.36 6.74
C LEU A 161 -16.92 10.12 5.69
N PHE A 162 -16.74 9.09 4.85
CA PHE A 162 -17.56 8.91 3.66
C PHE A 162 -18.70 7.91 3.79
N TYR A 163 -18.78 7.11 4.86
CA TYR A 163 -19.88 6.16 5.03
C TYR A 163 -21.26 6.82 4.88
N GLY A 164 -21.51 7.93 5.57
CA GLY A 164 -22.79 8.65 5.53
C GLY A 164 -23.14 9.19 4.14
N LYS A 165 -22.13 9.53 3.32
CA LYS A 165 -22.34 9.98 1.92
C LYS A 165 -22.95 8.88 1.05
N PHE A 166 -22.61 7.62 1.31
CA PHE A 166 -23.03 6.49 0.47
C PHE A 166 -24.22 5.71 1.03
N GLN A 167 -24.40 5.67 2.35
CA GLN A 167 -25.46 4.86 2.97
C GLN A 167 -26.66 5.68 3.45
N HIS A 168 -26.55 7.01 3.52
CA HIS A 168 -27.59 7.91 4.04
C HIS A 168 -28.06 7.61 5.49
N GLU A 169 -27.40 6.68 6.18
CA GLU A 169 -27.69 6.27 7.55
C GLU A 169 -26.44 6.38 8.45
N PRO A 170 -26.60 6.62 9.75
CA PRO A 170 -25.49 6.67 10.69
C PRO A 170 -24.95 5.27 11.00
N LEU A 171 -23.63 5.06 10.86
CA LEU A 171 -22.98 3.80 11.27
C LEU A 171 -22.96 3.59 12.79
N PHE A 172 -22.77 4.67 13.54
CA PHE A 172 -22.76 4.69 14.99
C PHE A 172 -23.99 5.44 15.49
N LYS A 173 -24.74 4.84 16.43
CA LYS A 173 -25.92 5.47 17.03
C LYS A 173 -25.57 6.79 17.74
N SER A 174 -24.43 6.84 18.44
CA SER A 174 -23.96 8.04 19.13
C SER A 174 -23.14 8.95 18.21
N LYS A 175 -23.64 10.18 18.00
CA LYS A 175 -22.92 11.23 17.25
C LYS A 175 -21.63 11.66 17.95
N VAL A 176 -21.64 11.68 19.29
CA VAL A 176 -20.45 12.01 20.10
C VAL A 176 -19.35 10.98 19.88
N LEU A 177 -19.68 9.68 19.95
CA LEU A 177 -18.71 8.61 19.71
C LEU A 177 -18.11 8.71 18.30
N LYS A 178 -18.94 8.93 17.27
CA LYS A 178 -18.46 9.14 15.90
C LYS A 178 -17.47 10.30 15.80
N ASN A 179 -17.79 11.43 16.43
CA ASN A 179 -16.93 12.62 16.40
C ASN A 179 -15.60 12.40 17.13
N ILE A 180 -15.61 11.68 18.26
CA ILE A 180 -14.39 11.29 18.98
C ILE A 180 -13.50 10.40 18.10
N ILE A 181 -14.10 9.37 17.48
CA ILE A 181 -13.35 8.48 16.57
C ILE A 181 -12.74 9.27 15.42
N LEU A 182 -13.50 10.16 14.79
CA LEU A 182 -13.00 11.01 13.71
C LEU A 182 -11.86 11.93 14.18
N LEU A 183 -12.02 12.60 15.32
CA LEU A 183 -11.01 13.49 15.86
C LEU A 183 -9.70 12.75 16.13
N VAL A 184 -9.78 11.59 16.81
CA VAL A 184 -8.62 10.74 17.11
C VAL A 184 -7.91 10.31 15.82
N LEU A 185 -8.66 9.85 14.82
CA LEU A 185 -8.10 9.43 13.54
C LEU A 185 -7.44 10.60 12.79
N VAL A 186 -8.06 11.79 12.75
CA VAL A 186 -7.48 12.98 12.11
C VAL A 186 -6.18 13.40 12.78
N VAL A 187 -6.18 13.48 14.11
CA VAL A 187 -4.99 13.86 14.88
C VAL A 187 -3.87 12.84 14.66
N SER A 188 -4.16 11.54 14.77
CA SER A 188 -3.16 10.48 14.58
C SER A 188 -2.58 10.48 13.16
N ASN A 189 -3.41 10.56 12.12
CA ASN A 189 -2.96 10.64 10.73
C ASN A 189 -2.05 11.85 10.48
N THR A 190 -2.30 12.98 11.15
CA THR A 190 -1.50 14.19 11.06
C THR A 190 -0.12 14.02 11.71
N LEU A 191 -0.06 13.37 12.88
CA LEU A 191 1.18 13.15 13.64
C LEU A 191 2.17 12.20 12.96
N TYR A 192 1.77 11.43 11.94
CA TYR A 192 2.72 10.67 11.10
C TYR A 192 3.57 11.57 10.17
N PHE A 193 3.12 12.80 9.90
CA PHE A 193 3.75 13.73 8.95
C PHE A 193 4.06 13.09 7.58
N SER A 194 3.25 12.14 7.11
CA SER A 194 3.56 11.32 5.93
C SER A 194 3.13 11.97 4.61
N ARG A 195 4.10 12.32 3.76
CA ARG A 195 3.86 12.83 2.40
C ARG A 195 3.00 11.87 1.58
N THR A 196 3.27 10.56 1.68
CA THR A 196 2.52 9.53 0.96
C THR A 196 1.07 9.45 1.43
N MET A 197 0.81 9.54 2.74
CA MET A 197 -0.57 9.52 3.27
C MET A 197 -1.37 10.75 2.84
N VAL A 198 -0.74 11.93 2.81
CA VAL A 198 -1.37 13.16 2.30
C VAL A 198 -1.77 12.99 0.83
N ILE A 199 -0.86 12.48 -0.01
CA ILE A 199 -1.15 12.21 -1.42
C ILE A 199 -2.30 11.19 -1.54
N VAL A 200 -2.28 10.11 -0.76
CA VAL A 200 -3.34 9.09 -0.76
C VAL A 200 -4.68 9.67 -0.32
N PHE A 201 -4.71 10.56 0.67
CA PHE A 201 -5.91 11.28 1.09
C PHE A 201 -6.46 12.16 -0.03
N VAL A 202 -5.62 12.93 -0.71
CA VAL A 202 -6.02 13.74 -1.86
C VAL A 202 -6.57 12.87 -3.00
N VAL A 203 -5.88 11.77 -3.33
CA VAL A 203 -6.36 10.80 -4.33
C VAL A 203 -7.70 10.20 -3.93
N ALA A 204 -7.92 9.94 -2.64
CA ALA A 204 -9.20 9.48 -2.11
C ALA A 204 -10.31 10.51 -2.31
N LEU A 205 -10.07 11.78 -2.00
CA LEU A 205 -11.03 12.85 -2.27
C LEU A 205 -11.37 12.92 -3.76
N LEU A 206 -10.36 12.99 -4.63
CA LEU A 206 -10.56 13.04 -6.08
C LEU A 206 -11.36 11.82 -6.58
N SER A 207 -11.07 10.63 -6.06
CA SER A 207 -11.79 9.42 -6.48
C SER A 207 -13.24 9.41 -6.01
N ILE A 208 -13.50 9.77 -4.76
CA ILE A 208 -14.85 9.77 -4.17
C ILE A 208 -15.71 10.90 -4.75
N TYR A 209 -15.13 11.99 -5.26
CA TYR A 209 -15.87 13.02 -6.00
C TYR A 209 -15.92 12.75 -7.51
N GLY A 210 -15.40 11.62 -7.98
CA GLY A 210 -15.49 11.19 -9.38
C GLY A 210 -14.49 11.87 -10.32
N PHE A 211 -13.52 12.62 -9.81
CA PHE A 211 -12.46 13.25 -10.60
C PHE A 211 -11.44 12.26 -11.16
N THR A 212 -11.38 11.03 -10.65
CA THR A 212 -10.52 9.97 -11.21
C THR A 212 -11.13 9.27 -12.43
N LYS A 213 -12.43 9.49 -12.72
CA LYS A 213 -13.05 8.99 -13.96
C LYS A 213 -12.54 9.83 -15.13
N ILE A 214 -12.05 9.18 -16.18
CA ILE A 214 -11.59 9.89 -17.38
C ILE A 214 -12.83 10.34 -18.17
N ASN A 215 -13.05 11.65 -18.23
CA ASN A 215 -14.07 12.31 -19.04
C ASN A 215 -13.59 13.73 -19.40
N ALA A 216 -14.28 14.43 -20.31
CA ALA A 216 -13.85 15.75 -20.76
C ALA A 216 -13.70 16.78 -19.62
N LYS A 217 -14.57 16.74 -18.61
CA LYS A 217 -14.51 17.66 -17.45
C LYS A 217 -13.28 17.37 -16.58
N THR A 218 -13.00 16.10 -16.31
CA THR A 218 -11.85 15.71 -15.48
C THR A 218 -10.52 15.91 -16.22
N ILE A 219 -10.47 15.69 -17.53
CA ILE A 219 -9.30 16.02 -18.34
C ILE A 219 -8.98 17.52 -18.25
N ARG A 220 -9.98 18.39 -18.40
CA ARG A 220 -9.80 19.85 -18.22
C ARG A 220 -9.27 20.19 -16.83
N PHE A 221 -9.86 19.58 -15.78
CA PHE A 221 -9.39 19.77 -14.40
C PHE A 221 -7.93 19.35 -14.22
N PHE A 222 -7.52 18.21 -14.77
CA PHE A 222 -6.13 17.74 -14.71
C PHE A 222 -5.17 18.64 -15.48
N LEU A 223 -5.55 19.15 -16.65
CA LEU A 223 -4.72 20.08 -17.41
C LEU A 223 -4.46 21.38 -16.62
N VAL A 224 -5.49 21.95 -16.01
CA VAL A 224 -5.36 23.13 -15.13
C VAL A 224 -4.48 22.80 -13.92
N SER A 225 -4.71 21.65 -13.29
CA SER A 225 -3.91 21.20 -12.13
C SER A 225 -2.43 21.03 -12.49
N ILE A 226 -2.12 20.45 -13.66
CA ILE A 226 -0.74 20.29 -14.16
C ILE A 226 -0.11 21.66 -14.41
N ALA A 227 -0.84 22.60 -15.01
CA ALA A 227 -0.35 23.96 -15.22
C ALA A 227 -0.02 24.66 -13.88
N LEU A 228 -0.90 24.55 -12.89
CA LEU A 228 -0.65 25.10 -11.55
C LEU A 228 0.55 24.44 -10.86
N ILE A 229 0.69 23.12 -10.96
CA ILE A 229 1.85 22.39 -10.44
C ILE A 229 3.13 22.85 -11.14
N ALA A 230 3.11 23.04 -12.47
CA ALA A 230 4.26 23.53 -13.21
C ALA A 230 4.68 24.93 -12.77
N VAL A 231 3.72 25.85 -12.57
CA VAL A 231 3.97 27.19 -12.03
C VAL A 231 4.54 27.12 -10.61
N PHE A 232 3.98 26.26 -9.76
CA PHE A 232 4.48 26.06 -8.39
C PHE A 232 5.91 25.52 -8.37
N TYR A 233 6.24 24.54 -9.21
CA TYR A 233 7.62 24.06 -9.33
C TYR A 233 8.55 25.12 -9.90
N ALA A 234 8.12 25.91 -10.89
CA ALA A 234 8.92 27.04 -11.39
C ALA A 234 9.27 28.01 -10.27
N TYR A 235 8.31 28.33 -9.40
CA TYR A 235 8.55 29.13 -8.19
C TYR A 235 9.51 28.44 -7.19
N LEU A 236 9.32 27.15 -6.89
CA LEU A 236 10.23 26.42 -5.99
C LEU A 236 11.67 26.39 -6.52
N PHE A 237 11.85 26.33 -7.85
CA PHE A 237 13.18 26.37 -8.47
C PHE A 237 13.78 27.77 -8.54
N SER A 238 12.98 28.84 -8.50
CA SER A 238 13.49 30.22 -8.43
C SER A 238 13.99 30.63 -7.05
N ILE A 239 13.57 29.94 -5.97
CA ILE A 239 14.00 30.23 -4.60
C ILE A 239 15.13 29.30 -4.13
N LYS A 240 16.02 29.82 -3.27
CA LYS A 240 17.00 29.04 -2.53
C LYS A 240 16.33 28.48 -1.27
N LEU A 241 16.28 27.16 -1.16
CA LEU A 241 15.74 26.45 -0.01
C LEU A 241 16.87 25.65 0.64
N ASP A 242 16.98 25.72 1.96
CA ASP A 242 17.92 24.91 2.71
C ASP A 242 17.28 23.60 3.20
N ARG A 243 18.02 22.50 3.01
CA ARG A 243 17.67 21.17 3.52
C ARG A 243 17.57 21.15 5.05
N ASN A 244 18.47 21.88 5.71
CA ASN A 244 18.66 21.86 7.16
C ASN A 244 17.85 22.95 7.89
N ALA A 245 17.11 23.78 7.15
CA ALA A 245 16.23 24.78 7.75
C ALA A 245 15.13 24.13 8.60
N ALA A 246 14.63 24.84 9.62
CA ALA A 246 13.54 24.36 10.45
C ALA A 246 12.17 24.59 9.78
N GLY A 247 11.19 23.74 10.13
CA GLY A 247 9.78 23.98 9.80
C GLY A 247 9.43 23.85 8.30
N VAL A 248 8.71 24.85 7.79
CA VAL A 248 8.09 24.84 6.44
C VAL A 248 9.14 24.82 5.33
N GLU A 249 10.28 25.47 5.52
CA GLU A 249 11.32 25.54 4.49
C GLU A 249 11.90 24.15 4.16
N SER A 250 12.24 23.34 5.17
CA SER A 250 12.70 21.97 4.94
C SER A 250 11.62 21.07 4.33
N PHE A 251 10.35 21.32 4.64
CA PHE A 251 9.25 20.65 3.95
C PHE A 251 9.21 21.03 2.46
N LEU A 252 9.28 22.32 2.13
CA LEU A 252 9.29 22.79 0.73
C LEU A 252 10.54 22.31 -0.03
N TYR A 253 11.70 22.26 0.62
CA TYR A 253 12.91 21.65 0.06
C TYR A 253 12.65 20.18 -0.32
N LYS A 254 12.04 19.41 0.58
CA LYS A 254 11.68 18.00 0.32
C LYS A 254 10.65 17.85 -0.80
N VAL A 255 9.74 18.80 -0.98
CA VAL A 255 8.80 18.82 -2.12
C VAL A 255 9.56 19.11 -3.42
N LYS A 256 10.47 20.09 -3.42
CA LYS A 256 11.31 20.46 -4.58
C LYS A 256 12.15 19.29 -5.09
N ILE A 257 12.76 18.50 -4.20
CA ILE A 257 13.64 17.38 -4.54
C ILE A 257 12.89 16.07 -4.84
N ALA A 258 11.61 15.93 -4.45
CA ALA A 258 10.88 14.68 -4.60
C ALA A 258 10.82 14.09 -6.03
N PRO A 259 10.71 14.88 -7.12
CA PRO A 259 10.79 14.34 -8.47
C PRO A 259 12.18 13.79 -8.81
N SER A 260 13.26 14.52 -8.47
CA SER A 260 14.61 14.06 -8.78
C SER A 260 14.97 12.81 -7.98
N GLU A 261 14.47 12.68 -6.75
CA GLU A 261 14.65 11.50 -5.88
C GLU A 261 14.32 10.18 -6.59
N VAL A 262 13.28 10.19 -7.45
CA VAL A 262 12.79 9.01 -8.16
C VAL A 262 13.36 8.90 -9.58
N PHE A 263 13.57 10.03 -10.26
CA PHE A 263 13.84 10.05 -11.71
C PHE A 263 15.28 10.46 -12.09
N SER A 264 16.13 10.86 -11.14
CA SER A 264 17.51 11.28 -11.47
C SER A 264 18.35 10.11 -11.99
N THR A 265 19.01 10.33 -13.13
CA THR A 265 19.91 9.35 -13.79
C THR A 265 21.39 9.62 -13.54
N LYS A 266 21.73 10.86 -13.15
CA LYS A 266 23.06 11.32 -12.78
C LYS A 266 23.12 11.44 -11.27
N ILE A 267 23.73 10.45 -10.62
CA ILE A 267 23.86 10.38 -9.16
C ILE A 267 25.34 10.21 -8.85
N ASN A 268 25.91 11.13 -8.08
CA ASN A 268 27.27 11.05 -7.62
C ASN A 268 27.35 10.17 -6.36
N ARG A 269 27.91 8.97 -6.51
CA ARG A 269 28.07 8.00 -5.41
C ARG A 269 29.02 8.51 -4.33
N GLU A 270 30.01 9.31 -4.69
CA GLU A 270 31.03 9.82 -3.74
C GLU A 270 30.48 10.95 -2.88
N ASN A 271 29.42 11.62 -3.36
CA ASN A 271 28.68 12.60 -2.58
C ASN A 271 27.54 11.90 -1.83
N HIS A 272 27.78 11.54 -0.57
CA HIS A 272 26.77 10.92 0.28
C HIS A 272 25.45 11.69 0.30
N LYS A 273 25.48 13.03 0.31
CA LYS A 273 24.27 13.86 0.35
C LYS A 273 23.42 13.65 -0.90
N ASP A 274 24.05 13.69 -2.07
CA ASP A 274 23.41 13.49 -3.38
C ASP A 274 22.88 12.06 -3.53
N LEU A 275 23.63 11.06 -3.06
CA LEU A 275 23.24 9.67 -3.10
C LEU A 275 21.98 9.38 -2.25
N TRP A 276 21.89 9.95 -1.04
CA TRP A 276 20.73 9.76 -0.17
C TRP A 276 19.49 10.49 -0.68
N ASP A 277 19.66 11.70 -1.24
CA ASP A 277 18.56 12.46 -1.83
C ASP A 277 18.03 11.78 -3.10
N HIS A 278 18.82 10.91 -3.74
CA HIS A 278 18.47 10.18 -4.96
C HIS A 278 18.50 8.65 -4.80
N TRP A 279 18.32 8.15 -3.57
CA TRP A 279 18.48 6.74 -3.25
C TRP A 279 17.63 5.81 -4.14
N ARG A 280 16.36 6.19 -4.37
CA ARG A 280 15.44 5.42 -5.21
C ARG A 280 15.93 5.35 -6.66
N GLY A 281 16.31 6.48 -7.26
CA GLY A 281 16.91 6.52 -8.59
C GLY A 281 18.20 5.68 -8.70
N TYR A 282 19.01 5.64 -7.65
CA TYR A 282 20.20 4.81 -7.60
C TYR A 282 19.88 3.31 -7.64
N GLU A 283 18.94 2.84 -6.82
CA GLU A 283 18.46 1.45 -6.84
C GLU A 283 18.00 1.03 -8.23
N VAL A 284 17.24 1.92 -8.90
CA VAL A 284 16.75 1.70 -10.27
C VAL A 284 17.92 1.55 -11.25
N LYS A 285 18.90 2.45 -11.20
CA LYS A 285 20.10 2.37 -12.06
C LYS A 285 20.87 1.06 -11.84
N ARG A 286 20.96 0.59 -10.59
CA ARG A 286 21.62 -0.68 -10.26
C ARG A 286 20.85 -1.89 -10.81
N ALA A 287 19.53 -1.88 -10.72
CA ALA A 287 18.68 -2.93 -11.29
C ALA A 287 18.87 -3.04 -12.83
N PHE A 288 18.79 -1.92 -13.55
CA PHE A 288 19.00 -1.90 -15.01
C PHE A 288 20.42 -2.33 -15.41
N ALA A 289 21.44 -1.93 -14.64
CA ALA A 289 22.82 -2.34 -14.91
C ALA A 289 22.99 -3.88 -14.88
N LEU A 290 22.31 -4.56 -13.95
CA LEU A 290 22.33 -6.03 -13.87
C LEU A 290 21.48 -6.68 -14.97
N MET A 291 20.32 -6.12 -15.29
CA MET A 291 19.49 -6.62 -16.38
C MET A 291 20.18 -6.50 -17.75
N ASN A 292 21.13 -5.57 -17.91
CA ASN A 292 21.95 -5.47 -19.12
C ASN A 292 22.91 -6.65 -19.32
N GLU A 293 23.24 -7.40 -18.27
CA GLU A 293 24.10 -8.59 -18.37
C GLU A 293 23.41 -9.71 -19.17
N SER A 294 22.07 -9.77 -19.14
CA SER A 294 21.30 -10.73 -19.92
C SER A 294 20.03 -10.09 -20.49
N LYS A 295 19.99 -9.90 -21.82
CA LYS A 295 18.86 -9.24 -22.52
C LYS A 295 17.50 -9.90 -22.27
N SER A 296 17.44 -11.22 -22.02
CA SER A 296 16.19 -11.91 -21.70
C SER A 296 15.56 -11.42 -20.38
N SER A 297 16.37 -10.87 -19.47
CA SER A 297 15.93 -10.31 -18.20
C SER A 297 14.90 -9.19 -18.38
N TYR A 298 14.96 -8.43 -19.47
CA TYR A 298 13.96 -7.41 -19.78
C TYR A 298 12.57 -7.99 -20.02
N VAL A 299 12.49 -9.22 -20.53
CA VAL A 299 11.22 -9.86 -20.88
C VAL A 299 10.66 -10.67 -19.71
N ILE A 300 11.47 -11.57 -19.16
CA ILE A 300 11.04 -12.57 -18.14
C ILE A 300 11.57 -12.27 -16.73
N GLY A 301 12.40 -11.25 -16.58
CA GLY A 301 13.03 -10.88 -15.31
C GLY A 301 14.27 -11.71 -14.97
N THR A 302 14.73 -11.54 -13.74
CA THR A 302 15.88 -12.26 -13.16
C THR A 302 15.48 -13.38 -12.21
N GLY A 303 14.18 -13.56 -11.96
CA GLY A 303 13.65 -14.60 -11.09
C GLY A 303 13.68 -14.24 -9.60
N PHE A 304 12.99 -15.05 -8.81
CA PHE A 304 13.09 -15.06 -7.35
C PHE A 304 14.48 -15.52 -6.90
N GLY A 305 14.96 -14.96 -5.79
CA GLY A 305 16.30 -15.19 -5.27
C GLY A 305 17.38 -14.25 -5.80
N SER A 306 17.12 -13.54 -6.92
CA SER A 306 18.08 -12.58 -7.47
C SER A 306 18.32 -11.40 -6.53
N LEU A 307 19.50 -10.78 -6.58
CA LEU A 307 19.84 -9.63 -5.74
C LEU A 307 20.36 -8.49 -6.59
N ILE A 308 20.15 -7.26 -6.13
CA ILE A 308 20.71 -6.06 -6.74
C ILE A 308 21.98 -5.70 -5.97
N ASP A 309 23.13 -5.75 -6.65
CA ASP A 309 24.42 -5.30 -6.13
C ASP A 309 24.50 -3.76 -6.14
N LEU A 310 24.52 -3.16 -4.96
CA LEU A 310 24.68 -1.73 -4.75
C LEU A 310 26.11 -1.24 -5.01
N LYS A 311 27.09 -2.13 -5.19
CA LYS A 311 28.52 -1.85 -5.40
C LYS A 311 29.24 -1.15 -4.24
N PHE A 312 28.58 -0.96 -3.11
CA PHE A 312 29.16 -0.54 -1.83
C PHE A 312 28.29 -1.06 -0.69
N LYS A 313 28.80 -1.00 0.54
CA LYS A 313 28.01 -1.32 1.74
C LYS A 313 27.25 -0.07 2.18
N ALA A 314 25.96 -0.01 1.90
CA ALA A 314 25.11 1.08 2.36
C ALA A 314 24.80 0.91 3.86
N PRO A 315 24.86 1.95 4.70
CA PRO A 315 24.58 1.88 6.13
C PRO A 315 23.07 1.78 6.42
N LEU A 316 22.46 0.73 5.88
CA LEU A 316 21.05 0.38 6.08
C LEU A 316 20.84 -0.58 7.26
N ASP A 317 21.93 -1.20 7.74
CA ASP A 317 21.99 -1.98 8.97
C ASP A 317 23.34 -1.72 9.69
N LEU A 318 23.53 -2.35 10.86
CA LEU A 318 24.74 -2.22 11.67
C LEU A 318 26.04 -2.68 10.97
N LYS A 319 25.97 -3.49 9.91
CA LYS A 319 27.13 -4.06 9.20
C LYS A 319 27.28 -3.53 7.76
N GLY A 320 26.34 -2.72 7.31
CA GLY A 320 26.14 -2.27 5.94
C GLY A 320 25.63 -3.37 5.00
N ILE A 321 24.66 -3.02 4.15
CA ILE A 321 24.06 -3.92 3.16
C ILE A 321 24.63 -3.59 1.77
N ARG A 322 25.17 -4.59 1.08
CA ARG A 322 25.62 -4.47 -0.31
C ARG A 322 24.61 -5.01 -1.32
N TYR A 323 23.91 -6.09 -0.97
CA TYR A 323 22.96 -6.76 -1.85
C TYR A 323 21.56 -6.61 -1.31
N ILE A 324 20.67 -6.01 -2.09
CA ILE A 324 19.26 -5.84 -1.74
C ILE A 324 18.40 -6.76 -2.60
N SER A 325 17.36 -7.35 -2.01
CA SER A 325 16.41 -8.20 -2.76
C SER A 325 15.26 -7.40 -3.36
N GLU A 326 14.98 -6.23 -2.80
CA GLU A 326 13.84 -5.38 -3.12
C GLU A 326 14.30 -3.92 -3.26
N THR A 327 13.64 -3.17 -4.14
CA THR A 327 13.86 -1.73 -4.32
C THR A 327 12.67 -0.98 -3.79
N HIS A 328 12.84 0.27 -3.36
CA HIS A 328 11.72 1.09 -2.87
C HIS A 328 10.66 1.38 -3.96
N ASN A 329 11.09 1.42 -5.23
CA ASN A 329 10.19 1.52 -6.37
C ASN A 329 9.69 0.12 -6.75
N GLY A 330 8.42 -0.16 -6.46
CA GLY A 330 7.77 -1.44 -6.72
C GLY A 330 7.64 -1.78 -8.20
N TYR A 331 7.55 -0.79 -9.09
CA TYR A 331 7.52 -1.06 -10.54
C TYR A 331 8.84 -1.67 -10.99
N ILE A 332 9.95 -1.10 -10.52
CA ILE A 332 11.28 -1.61 -10.83
C ILE A 332 11.56 -2.92 -10.10
N TYR A 333 11.06 -3.08 -8.88
CA TYR A 333 11.15 -4.36 -8.17
C TYR A 333 10.50 -5.50 -8.96
N ILE A 334 9.25 -5.32 -9.41
CA ILE A 334 8.52 -6.34 -10.18
C ILE A 334 9.18 -6.54 -11.53
N PHE A 335 9.57 -5.46 -12.22
CA PHE A 335 10.25 -5.53 -13.50
C PHE A 335 11.58 -6.28 -13.41
N TYR A 336 12.38 -6.03 -12.37
CA TYR A 336 13.63 -6.74 -12.13
C TYR A 336 13.39 -8.24 -11.90
N LYS A 337 12.34 -8.60 -11.14
CA LYS A 337 12.05 -10.00 -10.77
C LYS A 337 11.36 -10.80 -11.86
N THR A 338 10.46 -10.18 -12.60
CA THR A 338 9.49 -10.86 -13.48
C THR A 338 9.41 -10.26 -14.89
N GLY A 339 10.24 -9.26 -15.19
CA GLY A 339 10.34 -8.64 -16.51
C GLY A 339 9.14 -7.77 -16.87
N ILE A 340 9.10 -7.35 -18.15
CA ILE A 340 8.02 -6.51 -18.66
C ILE A 340 6.66 -7.22 -18.57
N VAL A 341 6.64 -8.55 -18.71
CA VAL A 341 5.40 -9.34 -18.63
C VAL A 341 4.76 -9.21 -17.25
N GLY A 342 5.54 -9.39 -16.19
CA GLY A 342 5.04 -9.23 -14.82
C GLY A 342 4.63 -7.78 -14.50
N LEU A 343 5.36 -6.79 -15.02
CA LEU A 343 4.98 -5.38 -14.88
C LEU A 343 3.62 -5.09 -15.56
N LEU A 344 3.40 -5.58 -16.78
CA LEU A 344 2.12 -5.42 -17.48
C LEU A 344 0.98 -6.13 -16.75
N LEU A 345 1.22 -7.30 -16.15
CA LEU A 345 0.24 -8.00 -15.31
C LEU A 345 -0.11 -7.20 -14.05
N LEU A 346 0.85 -6.53 -13.41
CA LEU A 346 0.56 -5.61 -12.30
C LEU A 346 -0.30 -4.45 -12.78
N LEU A 347 0.07 -3.79 -13.87
CA LEU A 347 -0.72 -2.68 -14.41
C LEU A 347 -2.13 -3.12 -14.79
N TYR A 348 -2.28 -4.32 -15.34
CA TYR A 348 -3.57 -4.93 -15.62
C TYR A 348 -4.38 -5.17 -14.34
N PHE A 349 -3.77 -5.70 -13.28
CA PHE A 349 -4.40 -5.85 -11.97
C PHE A 349 -4.91 -4.51 -11.43
N LEU A 350 -4.05 -3.48 -11.41
CA LEU A 350 -4.40 -2.14 -10.94
C LEU A 350 -5.51 -1.51 -11.77
N LYS A 351 -5.45 -1.62 -13.10
CA LYS A 351 -6.52 -1.17 -14.01
C LYS A 351 -7.84 -1.87 -13.70
N LYS A 352 -7.80 -3.18 -13.45
CA LYS A 352 -9.00 -3.98 -13.10
C LYS A 352 -9.62 -3.52 -11.78
N LEU A 353 -8.82 -3.16 -10.78
CA LEU A 353 -9.31 -2.55 -9.54
C LEU A 353 -9.92 -1.18 -9.82
N HIS A 354 -9.16 -0.29 -10.49
CA HIS A 354 -9.62 1.06 -10.80
C HIS A 354 -10.92 1.07 -11.61
N SER A 355 -11.12 0.09 -12.51
CA SER A 355 -12.35 -0.02 -13.32
C SER A 355 -13.65 -0.07 -12.51
N TYR A 356 -13.60 -0.38 -11.20
CA TYR A 356 -14.77 -0.34 -10.33
C TYR A 356 -15.37 1.06 -10.17
N VAL A 357 -14.59 2.14 -10.35
CA VAL A 357 -15.16 3.49 -10.28
C VAL A 357 -16.23 3.71 -11.34
N TYR A 358 -16.10 3.06 -12.50
CA TYR A 358 -17.02 3.14 -13.64
C TYR A 358 -18.27 2.27 -13.48
N ARG A 359 -18.33 1.43 -12.44
CA ARG A 359 -19.54 0.67 -12.10
C ARG A 359 -20.53 1.55 -11.32
N GLU A 360 -21.58 0.94 -10.80
CA GLU A 360 -22.51 1.61 -9.88
C GLU A 360 -21.78 2.34 -8.77
N TYR A 361 -22.25 3.55 -8.47
CA TYR A 361 -21.66 4.46 -7.49
C TYR A 361 -22.01 4.04 -6.06
N THR A 362 -21.44 2.92 -5.62
CA THR A 362 -21.59 2.37 -4.26
C THR A 362 -20.29 2.55 -3.47
N PHE A 363 -20.38 2.55 -2.14
CA PHE A 363 -19.22 2.65 -1.25
C PHE A 363 -18.15 1.62 -1.63
N ALA A 364 -18.52 0.34 -1.70
CA ALA A 364 -17.57 -0.75 -1.98
C ALA A 364 -16.89 -0.56 -3.34
N ASN A 365 -17.64 -0.22 -4.40
CA ASN A 365 -17.07 -0.04 -5.73
C ASN A 365 -16.11 1.17 -5.79
N GLN A 366 -16.49 2.30 -5.18
CA GLN A 366 -15.63 3.48 -5.15
C GLN A 366 -14.35 3.23 -4.35
N PHE A 367 -14.43 2.52 -3.23
CA PHE A 367 -13.25 2.18 -2.43
C PHE A 367 -12.36 1.10 -3.08
N ILE A 368 -12.91 0.13 -3.82
CA ILE A 368 -12.10 -0.80 -4.65
C ILE A 368 -11.34 -0.02 -5.73
N GLY A 369 -12.05 0.89 -6.41
CA GLY A 369 -11.47 1.73 -7.45
C GLY A 369 -10.39 2.69 -6.92
N LEU A 370 -10.63 3.25 -5.74
CA LEU A 370 -9.66 4.06 -4.99
C LEU A 370 -8.42 3.23 -4.65
N THR A 371 -8.57 2.04 -4.07
CA THR A 371 -7.44 1.18 -3.73
C THR A 371 -6.54 0.87 -4.94
N GLY A 372 -7.13 0.70 -6.13
CA GLY A 372 -6.36 0.58 -7.38
C GLY A 372 -5.46 1.80 -7.65
N MET A 373 -5.98 3.02 -7.47
CA MET A 373 -5.20 4.26 -7.61
C MET A 373 -4.17 4.42 -6.49
N VAL A 374 -4.53 4.08 -5.25
CA VAL A 374 -3.61 4.11 -4.11
C VAL A 374 -2.41 3.22 -4.39
N PHE A 375 -2.64 1.96 -4.78
CA PHE A 375 -1.56 1.06 -5.14
C PHE A 375 -0.78 1.50 -6.37
N PHE A 376 -1.41 2.15 -7.35
CA PHE A 376 -0.68 2.74 -8.47
C PHE A 376 0.34 3.80 -8.00
N PHE A 377 -0.05 4.68 -7.09
CA PHE A 377 0.87 5.71 -6.56
C PHE A 377 1.88 5.14 -5.56
N THR A 378 1.45 4.29 -4.62
CA THR A 378 2.34 3.76 -3.58
C THR A 378 3.32 2.73 -4.12
N THR A 379 3.03 2.06 -5.24
CA THR A 379 4.02 1.25 -5.97
C THR A 379 5.24 2.07 -6.37
N LEU A 380 5.09 3.35 -6.71
CA LEU A 380 6.23 4.19 -7.09
C LEU A 380 7.15 4.52 -5.90
N THR A 381 6.58 4.74 -4.71
CA THR A 381 7.30 5.33 -3.58
C THR A 381 7.70 4.34 -2.48
N ILE A 382 6.86 3.33 -2.24
CA ILE A 382 6.95 2.42 -1.09
C ILE A 382 6.53 0.99 -1.45
N THR A 383 6.85 0.51 -2.66
CA THR A 383 6.58 -0.85 -3.18
C THR A 383 5.12 -1.33 -3.24
N GLY A 384 4.15 -0.46 -2.95
CA GLY A 384 2.72 -0.71 -3.19
C GLY A 384 2.21 -1.98 -2.50
N ILE A 385 1.59 -2.88 -3.26
CA ILE A 385 1.02 -4.14 -2.73
C ILE A 385 2.05 -5.09 -2.12
N TYR A 386 3.33 -4.91 -2.45
CA TYR A 386 4.43 -5.72 -1.93
C TYR A 386 5.10 -5.07 -0.72
N ASN A 387 4.59 -3.93 -0.23
CA ASN A 387 5.09 -3.32 0.99
C ASN A 387 4.95 -4.30 2.17
N PRO A 388 6.03 -4.54 2.94
CA PRO A 388 5.99 -5.47 4.05
C PRO A 388 4.91 -5.18 5.06
N LYS A 389 4.52 -3.91 5.29
CA LYS A 389 3.48 -3.47 6.25
C LYS A 389 2.11 -3.21 5.61
N ASP A 390 1.92 -3.49 4.33
CA ASP A 390 0.61 -3.26 3.69
C ASP A 390 -0.49 -4.11 4.34
N VAL A 391 -1.57 -3.42 4.71
CA VAL A 391 -2.83 -3.96 5.23
C VAL A 391 -4.00 -3.65 4.30
N ILE A 392 -3.82 -2.74 3.33
CA ILE A 392 -4.88 -2.33 2.40
C ILE A 392 -5.32 -3.52 1.56
N ILE A 393 -4.41 -4.43 1.19
CA ILE A 393 -4.75 -5.62 0.41
C ILE A 393 -5.77 -6.54 1.12
N ILE A 394 -5.72 -6.59 2.46
CA ILE A 394 -6.68 -7.36 3.27
C ILE A 394 -8.04 -6.65 3.27
N ILE A 395 -8.05 -5.32 3.48
CA ILE A 395 -9.27 -4.51 3.40
C ILE A 395 -9.91 -4.62 2.01
N LEU A 396 -9.08 -4.66 0.94
CA LEU A 396 -9.53 -4.85 -0.44
C LEU A 396 -10.23 -6.19 -0.63
N GLY A 397 -9.70 -7.28 -0.06
CA GLY A 397 -10.38 -8.58 -0.05
C GLY A 397 -11.79 -8.47 0.52
N GLY A 398 -11.95 -7.78 1.65
CA GLY A 398 -13.25 -7.55 2.29
C GLY A 398 -14.19 -6.68 1.43
N LEU A 399 -13.68 -5.60 0.82
CA LEU A 399 -14.47 -4.78 -0.11
C LEU A 399 -14.99 -5.60 -1.30
N ILE A 400 -14.15 -6.48 -1.88
CA ILE A 400 -14.53 -7.34 -3.00
C ILE A 400 -15.61 -8.35 -2.58
N ALA A 401 -15.49 -8.92 -1.38
CA ALA A 401 -16.47 -9.84 -0.81
C ALA A 401 -17.84 -9.18 -0.68
N VAL A 402 -17.91 -8.01 -0.04
CA VAL A 402 -19.20 -7.34 0.18
C VAL A 402 -19.79 -6.76 -1.11
N SER A 403 -18.95 -6.31 -2.04
CA SER A 403 -19.40 -5.92 -3.39
C SER A 403 -20.08 -7.07 -4.13
N HIS A 404 -19.59 -8.32 -3.99
CA HIS A 404 -20.23 -9.48 -4.62
C HIS A 404 -21.60 -9.79 -4.00
N ASN A 405 -21.70 -9.78 -2.67
CA ASN A 405 -22.97 -10.07 -1.97
C ASN A 405 -24.07 -9.09 -2.38
N ASN A 406 -23.76 -7.79 -2.42
CA ASN A 406 -24.73 -6.76 -2.80
C ASN A 406 -25.24 -6.91 -4.25
N ASN A 407 -24.43 -7.44 -5.16
CA ASN A 407 -24.85 -7.70 -6.54
C ASN A 407 -25.70 -8.98 -6.65
N ALA A 408 -25.38 -10.03 -5.88
CA ALA A 408 -26.11 -11.29 -5.87
C ALA A 408 -27.52 -11.15 -5.27
N THR A 409 -27.68 -10.39 -4.19
CA THR A 409 -29.00 -10.10 -3.59
C THR A 409 -29.92 -9.29 -4.51
N ARG A 410 -29.35 -8.57 -5.49
CA ARG A 410 -30.13 -7.78 -6.46
C ARG A 410 -30.52 -8.57 -7.71
N SER A 411 -29.74 -9.57 -8.12
CA SER A 411 -30.13 -10.45 -9.24
C SER A 411 -31.27 -11.40 -8.90
N THR A 412 -31.58 -11.61 -7.62
CA THR A 412 -32.74 -12.39 -7.16
C THR A 412 -34.01 -11.56 -7.00
N LEU A 413 -33.92 -10.23 -7.14
CA LEU A 413 -35.03 -9.27 -7.03
C LEU A 413 -35.45 -8.68 -8.40
N LYS A 414 -34.78 -9.08 -9.48
CA LYS A 414 -35.20 -8.85 -10.87
C LYS A 414 -35.64 -10.19 -11.45
#